data_AF-A0AAW4J1G2-F1
#
_entry.id   AF-A0AAW4J1G2-F1
#
_cell.length_a   1.000
_cell.length_b   1.000
_cell.length_c   1.000
_cell.angle_alpha   90.00
_cell.angle_beta   90.00
_cell.angle_gamma   90.00
#
_symmetry.space_group_name_H-M   'P 1'
#
loop_
_entity.id
_entity.type
_entity.pdbx_description
1 polymer ?
#
loop_
_entity_poly.entity_id
_entity_poly.type
_entity_poly.pdbx_seq_one_letter_code
_entity_poly.pdbx_strand_id
1 'polypeptide(L)'
;MPINIKLQDFTATIHQSSRYNNDSFDLVHVESLIVTDEPIPNDTIWYIPNSKIIDPVFQKILQAANINPQPTEESLIQSRIDSFGDAVNEALSGDSEETKKDITTLALLSVLSKTTLKLVEKTSNTYLLSYDYKLFPISNNTYELKVQLPFPGFIMPDNGDKIQITVVTPMDATIDKNNTNGIDENGNSITPQYANFPNSRKEAISFDYSTDPTFTIRYSYQ
;
A
#
# COMPACT_ATOMS: atom_id res chain seq x y z
N MET A 1 1.77 -16.44 -12.43
CA MET A 1 0.29 -16.48 -12.55
C MET A 1 -0.26 -15.88 -11.29
N PRO A 2 -1.34 -15.08 -11.36
CA PRO A 2 -1.94 -14.50 -10.17
C PRO A 2 -2.45 -15.60 -9.22
N ILE A 3 -2.38 -15.33 -7.91
CA ILE A 3 -2.80 -16.23 -6.85
C ILE A 3 -4.25 -15.87 -6.46
N ASN A 4 -5.15 -16.85 -6.54
CA ASN A 4 -6.53 -16.65 -6.11
C ASN A 4 -6.64 -16.53 -4.59
N ILE A 5 -7.41 -15.55 -4.14
CA ILE A 5 -7.71 -15.36 -2.73
C ILE A 5 -9.21 -15.26 -2.47
N LYS A 6 -9.63 -15.70 -1.28
CA LYS A 6 -11.02 -15.64 -0.80
C LYS A 6 -11.27 -14.47 0.15
N LEU A 7 -10.23 -14.06 0.85
CA LEU A 7 -10.29 -13.00 1.84
C LEU A 7 -8.97 -12.26 1.86
N GLN A 8 -9.07 -10.94 1.86
CA GLN A 8 -8.01 -10.08 2.35
C GLN A 8 -8.58 -9.10 3.37
N ASP A 9 -8.22 -9.31 4.64
CA ASP A 9 -8.50 -8.37 5.73
C ASP A 9 -7.24 -7.54 5.96
N PHE A 10 -7.30 -6.26 5.62
CA PHE A 10 -6.23 -5.29 5.75
C PHE A 10 -6.52 -4.36 6.92
N THR A 11 -5.59 -4.28 7.86
CA THR A 11 -5.63 -3.31 8.96
C THR A 11 -4.38 -2.45 8.95
N ALA A 12 -4.55 -1.14 9.00
CA ALA A 12 -3.47 -0.18 9.21
C ALA A 12 -3.70 0.62 10.50
N THR A 13 -2.69 0.64 11.38
CA THR A 13 -2.66 1.52 12.54
C THR A 13 -1.61 2.59 12.32
N ILE A 14 -2.03 3.85 12.41
CA ILE A 14 -1.15 5.00 12.19
C ILE A 14 -0.80 5.62 13.55
N HIS A 15 0.49 5.90 13.75
CA HIS A 15 1.04 6.52 14.94
C HIS A 15 1.50 7.94 14.62
N GLN A 16 1.15 8.89 15.51
CA GLN A 16 1.52 10.31 15.41
C GLN A 16 3.03 10.51 15.70
N SER A 17 3.90 9.95 14.87
CA SER A 17 5.35 10.17 15.01
C SER A 17 5.77 11.54 14.49
N SER A 18 4.98 12.15 13.60
CA SER A 18 5.18 13.49 13.03
C SER A 18 5.49 14.54 14.11
N ARG A 19 4.68 14.54 15.17
CA ARG A 19 4.84 15.40 16.37
C ARG A 19 6.22 15.29 17.04
N TYR A 20 6.93 14.19 16.84
CA TYR A 20 8.22 13.90 17.47
C TYR A 20 9.39 13.86 16.49
N ASN A 21 9.15 14.14 15.20
CA ASN A 21 10.18 14.08 14.16
C ASN A 21 10.19 15.30 13.22
N ASN A 22 9.75 16.46 13.73
CA ASN A 22 9.66 17.73 13.00
C ASN A 22 8.71 17.65 11.80
N ASP A 23 7.52 17.10 12.02
CA ASP A 23 6.43 16.99 11.03
C ASP A 23 6.81 16.20 9.77
N SER A 24 7.84 15.33 9.88
CA SER A 24 8.44 14.66 8.73
C SER A 24 7.61 13.47 8.25
N PHE A 25 7.16 12.59 9.16
CA PHE A 25 6.37 11.41 8.79
C PHE A 25 5.59 10.82 9.96
N ASP A 26 4.51 10.12 9.66
CA ASP A 26 3.85 9.20 10.59
C ASP A 26 4.31 7.76 10.37
N LEU A 27 4.31 6.95 11.43
CA LEU A 27 4.60 5.52 11.34
C LEU A 27 3.31 4.75 11.12
N VAL A 28 3.30 3.89 10.11
CA VAL A 28 2.16 3.02 9.82
C VAL A 28 2.59 1.59 10.08
N HIS A 29 1.83 0.90 10.92
CA HIS A 29 1.89 -0.55 11.06
C HIS A 29 0.74 -1.15 10.26
N VAL A 30 1.05 -2.08 9.36
CA VAL A 30 0.07 -2.82 8.57
C VAL A 30 0.09 -4.28 8.98
N GLU A 31 -1.10 -4.85 9.14
CA GLU A 31 -1.33 -6.29 9.19
C GLU A 31 -2.35 -6.65 8.12
N SER A 32 -2.09 -7.71 7.34
CA SER A 32 -3.05 -8.22 6.38
C SER A 32 -3.17 -9.74 6.51
N LEU A 33 -4.36 -10.20 6.87
CA LEU A 33 -4.73 -11.61 6.83
C LEU A 33 -5.21 -11.94 5.43
N ILE A 34 -4.60 -12.95 4.82
CA ILE A 34 -4.86 -13.35 3.44
C ILE A 34 -5.22 -14.83 3.45
N VAL A 35 -6.41 -15.16 2.93
CA VAL A 35 -6.85 -16.55 2.76
C VAL A 35 -6.85 -16.87 1.28
N THR A 36 -6.06 -17.86 0.87
CA THR A 36 -5.94 -18.27 -0.54
C THR A 36 -6.80 -19.49 -0.84
N ASP A 37 -7.08 -19.75 -2.12
CA ASP A 37 -7.76 -20.99 -2.53
C ASP A 37 -6.86 -22.20 -2.29
N GLU A 38 -5.61 -22.08 -2.71
CA GLU A 38 -4.58 -23.12 -2.66
C GLU A 38 -3.37 -22.62 -1.86
N PRO A 39 -2.59 -23.52 -1.22
CA PRO A 39 -1.35 -23.14 -0.55
C PRO A 39 -0.37 -22.41 -1.48
N ILE A 40 0.17 -21.29 -1.02
CA ILE A 40 1.24 -20.56 -1.68
C ILE A 40 2.57 -21.31 -1.43
N PRO A 41 3.42 -21.50 -2.46
CA PRO A 41 4.77 -22.04 -2.29
C PRO A 41 5.58 -21.24 -1.27
N ASN A 42 6.26 -21.93 -0.36
CA ASN A 42 6.98 -21.31 0.77
C ASN A 42 8.12 -20.36 0.35
N ASP A 43 8.59 -20.48 -0.88
CA ASP A 43 9.63 -19.67 -1.51
C ASP A 43 9.07 -18.48 -2.31
N THR A 44 7.75 -18.25 -2.30
CA THR A 44 7.14 -17.08 -2.96
C THR A 44 7.56 -15.81 -2.24
N ILE A 45 8.28 -14.94 -2.96
CA ILE A 45 8.80 -13.68 -2.45
C ILE A 45 7.83 -12.54 -2.74
N TRP A 46 7.70 -11.66 -1.77
CA TRP A 46 6.95 -10.41 -1.86
C TRP A 46 7.86 -9.23 -1.59
N TYR A 47 7.67 -8.15 -2.31
CA TYR A 47 8.23 -6.85 -1.95
C TYR A 47 7.22 -6.08 -1.11
N ILE A 48 7.67 -5.49 0.00
CA ILE A 48 6.88 -4.63 0.86
C ILE A 48 7.54 -3.26 1.01
N PRO A 49 6.77 -2.19 1.26
CA PRO A 49 7.33 -0.90 1.70
C PRO A 49 8.27 -1.11 2.88
N ASN A 50 9.48 -0.58 2.78
CA ASN A 50 10.45 -0.70 3.85
C ASN A 50 10.28 0.42 4.88
N SER A 51 10.73 0.17 6.11
CA SER A 51 10.63 1.14 7.20
C SER A 51 11.74 2.19 7.19
N LYS A 52 12.58 2.27 6.15
CA LYS A 52 13.70 3.23 6.09
C LYS A 52 13.20 4.63 5.75
N ILE A 53 14.03 5.65 6.00
CA ILE A 53 13.74 6.99 5.51
C ILE A 53 13.96 6.97 4.01
N ILE A 54 12.94 7.39 3.26
CA ILE A 54 13.02 7.53 1.81
C ILE A 54 13.76 8.83 1.51
N ASP A 55 14.75 8.78 0.61
CA ASP A 55 15.41 10.00 0.14
C ASP A 55 14.38 10.93 -0.53
N PRO A 56 14.35 12.23 -0.21
CA PRO A 56 13.38 13.17 -0.80
C PRO A 56 13.35 13.18 -2.33
N VAL A 57 14.46 12.85 -3.00
CA VAL A 57 14.52 12.71 -4.46
C VAL A 57 13.66 11.54 -4.92
N PHE A 58 13.81 10.36 -4.31
CA PHE A 58 13.00 9.18 -4.64
C PHE A 58 11.54 9.38 -4.28
N GLN A 59 11.25 10.04 -3.16
CA GLN A 59 9.87 10.39 -2.79
C GLN A 59 9.19 11.24 -3.87
N LYS A 60 9.87 12.27 -4.39
CA LYS A 60 9.33 13.13 -5.46
C LYS A 60 9.15 12.36 -6.77
N ILE A 61 10.06 11.47 -7.12
CA ILE A 61 9.95 10.62 -8.31
C ILE A 61 8.70 9.75 -8.22
N LEU A 62 8.50 9.07 -7.09
CA LEU A 62 7.34 8.20 -6.87
C LEU A 62 6.02 8.99 -6.90
N GLN A 63 5.98 10.14 -6.24
CA GLN A 63 4.81 11.03 -6.26
C GLN A 63 4.49 11.52 -7.67
N ALA A 64 5.49 12.00 -8.43
CA ALA A 64 5.31 12.46 -9.80
C ALA A 64 4.86 11.35 -10.76
N ALA A 65 5.22 10.11 -10.46
CA ALA A 65 4.79 8.92 -11.20
C ALA A 65 3.47 8.33 -10.69
N ASN A 66 2.86 8.89 -9.64
CA ASN A 66 1.69 8.33 -8.95
C ASN A 66 1.89 6.86 -8.53
N ILE A 67 3.13 6.50 -8.18
CA ILE A 67 3.49 5.18 -7.69
C ILE A 67 3.37 5.18 -6.18
N ASN A 68 2.48 4.34 -5.67
CA ASN A 68 2.35 4.06 -4.25
C ASN A 68 3.07 2.75 -3.91
N PRO A 69 4.16 2.79 -3.13
CA PRO A 69 4.79 1.57 -2.65
C PRO A 69 3.79 0.76 -1.81
N GLN A 70 3.55 -0.49 -2.21
CA GLN A 70 2.64 -1.41 -1.52
C GLN A 70 3.13 -2.84 -1.73
N PRO A 71 2.65 -3.81 -0.92
CA PRO A 71 3.00 -5.20 -1.11
C PRO A 71 2.73 -5.66 -2.54
N THR A 72 3.72 -6.30 -3.16
CA THR A 72 3.68 -6.76 -4.55
C THR A 72 4.47 -8.04 -4.69
N GLU A 73 3.91 -9.05 -5.37
CA GLU A 73 4.61 -10.31 -5.62
C GLU A 73 5.85 -10.09 -6.52
N GLU A 74 6.94 -10.83 -6.26
CA GLU A 74 8.24 -10.63 -6.88
C GLU A 74 8.22 -10.66 -8.40
N SER A 75 7.46 -11.57 -9.04
CA SER A 75 7.43 -11.65 -10.51
C SER A 75 6.94 -10.37 -11.18
N LEU A 76 6.05 -9.60 -10.53
CA LEU A 76 5.56 -8.32 -11.04
C LEU A 76 6.64 -7.22 -10.94
N ILE A 77 7.47 -7.25 -9.90
CA ILE A 77 8.63 -6.35 -9.81
C ILE A 77 9.73 -6.79 -10.78
N GLN A 78 9.96 -8.10 -10.90
CA GLN A 78 10.96 -8.66 -11.81
C GLN A 78 10.65 -8.32 -13.26
N SER A 79 9.38 -8.37 -13.68
CA SER A 79 8.99 -7.94 -15.03
C SER A 79 9.34 -6.46 -15.33
N ARG A 80 9.27 -5.58 -14.31
CA ARG A 80 9.75 -4.18 -14.46
C ARG A 80 11.26 -4.13 -14.60
N ILE A 81 11.99 -4.93 -13.82
CA ILE A 81 13.46 -5.04 -13.90
C ILE A 81 13.89 -5.63 -15.24
N ASP A 82 13.21 -6.64 -15.75
CA ASP A 82 13.55 -7.27 -17.04
C ASP A 82 13.24 -6.33 -18.21
N SER A 83 12.28 -5.42 -18.02
CA SER A 83 12.00 -4.32 -18.94
C SER A 83 12.91 -3.11 -18.76
N PHE A 84 13.86 -3.16 -17.81
CA PHE A 84 14.82 -2.10 -17.55
C PHE A 84 15.82 -2.08 -18.71
N GLY A 85 15.80 -0.98 -19.45
CA GLY A 85 16.56 -0.85 -20.68
C GLY A 85 17.97 -0.34 -20.43
N ASP A 86 18.52 0.31 -21.45
CA ASP A 86 19.78 1.04 -21.31
C ASP A 86 19.44 2.50 -21.02
N ALA A 87 19.13 2.77 -19.76
CA ALA A 87 18.74 4.10 -19.27
C ALA A 87 19.72 5.21 -19.72
N VAL A 88 21.00 4.91 -19.93
CA VAL A 88 21.99 5.89 -20.41
C VAL A 88 21.76 6.19 -21.88
N ASN A 89 21.64 5.16 -22.72
CA ASN A 89 21.39 5.35 -24.15
C ASN A 89 20.02 5.96 -24.43
N GLU A 90 18.99 5.59 -23.67
CA GLU A 90 17.65 6.18 -23.74
C GLU A 90 17.70 7.68 -23.42
N ALA A 91 18.36 8.05 -22.32
CA ALA A 91 18.53 9.46 -21.95
C ALA A 91 19.34 10.25 -22.99
N LEU A 92 20.41 9.66 -23.54
CA LEU A 92 21.23 10.28 -24.60
C LEU A 92 20.45 10.46 -25.91
N SER A 93 19.52 9.55 -26.21
CA SER A 93 18.65 9.63 -27.39
C SER A 93 17.47 10.58 -27.21
N GLY A 94 17.20 11.02 -25.98
CA GLY A 94 16.07 11.87 -25.63
C GLY A 94 14.74 11.11 -25.44
N ASP A 95 14.77 9.78 -25.24
CA ASP A 95 13.58 8.98 -24.95
C ASP A 95 13.16 9.18 -23.48
N SER A 96 12.34 10.20 -23.25
CA SER A 96 11.92 10.59 -21.91
C SER A 96 11.01 9.56 -21.23
N GLU A 97 10.27 8.76 -22.00
CA GLU A 97 9.30 7.81 -21.42
C GLU A 97 10.00 6.57 -20.86
N GLU A 98 10.91 5.95 -21.62
CA GLU A 98 11.70 4.81 -21.11
C GLU A 98 12.65 5.26 -19.99
N THR A 99 13.31 6.42 -20.14
CA THR A 99 14.15 6.99 -19.06
C THR A 99 13.34 7.18 -17.77
N LYS A 100 12.09 7.67 -17.86
CA LYS A 100 11.21 7.85 -16.70
C LYS A 100 10.82 6.51 -16.09
N LYS A 101 10.46 5.52 -16.90
CA LYS A 101 10.11 4.16 -16.47
C LYS A 101 11.28 3.51 -15.70
N ASP A 102 12.50 3.67 -16.18
CA ASP A 102 13.69 3.13 -15.54
C ASP A 102 13.99 3.82 -14.20
N ILE A 103 14.01 5.15 -14.19
CA ILE A 103 14.25 5.93 -12.95
C ILE A 103 13.20 5.61 -11.88
N THR A 104 11.93 5.49 -12.27
CA THR A 104 10.85 5.16 -11.33
C THR A 104 10.96 3.73 -10.81
N THR A 105 11.44 2.78 -11.63
CA THR A 105 11.70 1.40 -11.20
C THR A 105 12.82 1.34 -10.17
N LEU A 106 13.93 2.06 -10.37
CA LEU A 106 15.01 2.16 -9.39
C LEU A 106 14.55 2.84 -8.09
N ALA A 107 13.78 3.92 -8.19
CA ALA A 107 13.20 4.59 -7.03
C ALA A 107 12.30 3.63 -6.24
N LEU A 108 11.44 2.87 -6.91
CA LEU A 108 10.59 1.86 -6.28
C LEU A 108 11.42 0.79 -5.56
N LEU A 109 12.45 0.24 -6.21
CA LEU A 109 13.31 -0.79 -5.59
C LEU A 109 14.05 -0.28 -4.35
N SER A 110 14.42 1.00 -4.32
CA SER A 110 15.10 1.60 -3.17
C SER A 110 14.23 1.70 -1.91
N VAL A 111 12.90 1.72 -2.08
CA VAL A 111 11.94 1.90 -0.98
C VAL A 111 11.22 0.60 -0.59
N LEU A 112 11.57 -0.52 -1.24
CA LEU A 112 11.00 -1.83 -0.94
C LEU A 112 11.98 -2.71 -0.17
N SER A 113 11.48 -3.82 0.38
CA SER A 113 12.25 -4.91 0.97
C SER A 113 11.57 -6.23 0.70
N LYS A 114 12.35 -7.30 0.54
CA LYS A 114 11.83 -8.65 0.32
C LYS A 114 11.30 -9.25 1.62
N THR A 115 10.21 -9.99 1.54
CA THR A 115 9.63 -10.78 2.61
C THR A 115 8.95 -12.02 2.04
N THR A 116 8.56 -12.95 2.90
CA THR A 116 7.62 -14.02 2.60
C THR A 116 6.36 -13.84 3.44
N LEU A 117 5.27 -14.48 3.03
CA LEU A 117 4.03 -14.51 3.81
C LEU A 117 4.14 -15.55 4.92
N LYS A 118 3.75 -15.19 6.15
CA LYS A 118 3.82 -16.11 7.29
C LYS A 118 2.55 -16.94 7.35
N LEU A 119 2.65 -18.26 7.22
CA LEU A 119 1.52 -19.17 7.39
C LEU A 119 0.98 -19.08 8.84
N VAL A 120 -0.33 -18.93 8.99
CA VAL A 120 -1.00 -18.97 10.30
C VAL A 120 -1.00 -20.41 10.82
N GLU A 121 -0.62 -20.59 12.09
CA GLU A 121 -0.55 -21.92 12.70
C GLU A 121 -1.85 -22.70 12.52
N LYS A 122 -1.72 -24.00 12.23
CA LYS A 122 -2.83 -24.94 12.03
C LYS A 122 -3.75 -24.60 10.85
N THR A 123 -3.29 -23.78 9.91
CA THR A 123 -3.93 -23.55 8.61
C THR A 123 -3.04 -24.07 7.48
N SER A 124 -3.60 -24.23 6.28
CA SER A 124 -2.85 -24.68 5.09
C SER A 124 -2.68 -23.60 4.02
N ASN A 125 -3.47 -22.54 4.08
CA ASN A 125 -3.65 -21.53 3.03
C ASN A 125 -4.03 -20.16 3.61
N THR A 126 -3.78 -19.92 4.91
CA THR A 126 -4.05 -18.64 5.56
C THR A 126 -2.73 -18.03 6.00
N TYR A 127 -2.51 -16.78 5.60
CA TYR A 127 -1.24 -16.11 5.78
C TYR A 127 -1.43 -14.76 6.46
N LEU A 128 -0.43 -14.36 7.24
CA LEU A 128 -0.31 -13.03 7.81
C LEU A 128 0.87 -12.32 7.18
N LEU A 129 0.61 -11.16 6.59
CA LEU A 129 1.62 -10.18 6.23
C LEU A 129 1.62 -9.07 7.28
N SER A 130 2.79 -8.71 7.81
CA SER A 130 2.93 -7.59 8.74
C SER A 130 4.17 -6.78 8.37
N TYR A 131 4.03 -5.47 8.28
CA TYR A 131 5.12 -4.56 7.93
C TYR A 131 4.90 -3.14 8.45
N ASP A 132 6.00 -2.43 8.64
CA ASP A 132 6.01 -1.02 9.02
C ASP A 132 6.52 -0.16 7.87
N TYR A 133 5.93 1.02 7.67
CA TYR A 133 6.47 2.01 6.76
C TYR A 133 6.22 3.44 7.25
N LYS A 134 6.89 4.39 6.60
CA LYS A 134 6.75 5.83 6.89
C LYS A 134 5.77 6.47 5.92
N LEU A 135 4.77 7.14 6.46
CA LEU A 135 3.81 7.94 5.72
C LEU A 135 4.19 9.42 5.77
N PHE A 136 4.53 9.98 4.62
CA PHE A 136 4.97 11.37 4.51
C PHE A 136 3.79 12.29 4.21
N PRO A 137 3.85 13.56 4.66
CA PRO A 137 2.79 14.52 4.37
C PRO A 137 2.71 14.85 2.88
N ILE A 138 1.50 15.00 2.37
CA ILE A 138 1.23 15.48 1.00
C ILE A 138 1.09 17.01 0.94
N SER A 139 0.79 17.63 2.08
CA SER A 139 0.77 19.07 2.30
C SER A 139 0.91 19.34 3.80
N ASN A 140 0.93 20.61 4.23
CA ASN A 140 1.11 20.95 5.64
C ASN A 140 0.13 20.20 6.54
N ASN A 141 0.66 19.43 7.49
CA ASN A 141 -0.10 18.61 8.45
C ASN A 141 -1.13 17.65 7.84
N THR A 142 -1.02 17.32 6.55
CA THR A 142 -1.99 16.48 5.83
C THR A 142 -1.30 15.26 5.25
N TYR A 143 -1.87 14.09 5.50
CA TYR A 143 -1.30 12.79 5.14
C TYR A 143 -2.34 11.98 4.36
N GLU A 144 -1.86 11.14 3.44
CA GLU A 144 -2.71 10.32 2.60
C GLU A 144 -2.16 8.91 2.47
N LEU A 145 -2.87 7.94 3.05
CA LEU A 145 -2.62 6.53 2.81
C LEU A 145 -3.40 6.12 1.56
N LYS A 146 -2.70 5.54 0.59
CA LYS A 146 -3.30 4.91 -0.59
C LYS A 146 -2.94 3.43 -0.58
N VAL A 147 -3.86 2.57 -0.98
CA VAL A 147 -3.61 1.12 -1.13
C VAL A 147 -4.55 0.54 -2.18
N GLN A 148 -4.03 -0.29 -3.07
CA GLN A 148 -4.85 -1.15 -3.92
C GLN A 148 -4.94 -2.53 -3.28
N LEU A 149 -6.17 -3.02 -3.15
CA LEU A 149 -6.47 -4.38 -2.73
C LEU A 149 -7.23 -5.09 -3.86
N PRO A 150 -7.08 -6.41 -4.03
CA PRO A 150 -6.10 -7.23 -3.34
C PRO A 150 -4.68 -6.82 -3.76
N PHE A 151 -3.65 -7.19 -2.98
CA PHE A 151 -2.29 -6.78 -3.34
C PHE A 151 -1.89 -7.30 -4.73
N PRO A 152 -1.16 -6.52 -5.54
CA PRO A 152 -0.68 -6.97 -6.84
C PRO A 152 0.05 -8.32 -6.75
N GLY A 153 -0.46 -9.30 -7.50
CA GLY A 153 -0.05 -10.71 -7.43
C GLY A 153 -1.18 -11.61 -6.96
N PHE A 154 -2.17 -11.05 -6.27
CA PHE A 154 -3.44 -11.69 -5.95
C PHE A 154 -4.55 -11.28 -6.92
N ILE A 155 -5.56 -12.15 -7.04
CA ILE A 155 -6.83 -11.85 -7.69
C ILE A 155 -8.00 -12.40 -6.86
N MET A 156 -9.15 -11.72 -6.94
CA MET A 156 -10.43 -12.18 -6.40
C MET A 156 -11.23 -12.87 -7.53
N PRO A 157 -11.27 -14.22 -7.61
CA PRO A 157 -11.92 -14.92 -8.72
C PRO A 157 -13.46 -14.92 -8.67
N ASP A 158 -14.10 -14.86 -7.48
CA ASP A 158 -15.54 -15.12 -7.33
C ASP A 158 -16.33 -14.00 -6.61
N ASN A 159 -17.64 -13.93 -6.88
CA ASN A 159 -18.63 -13.00 -6.27
C ASN A 159 -19.05 -13.38 -4.83
N GLY A 160 -18.11 -13.89 -4.03
CA GLY A 160 -18.29 -14.15 -2.59
C GLY A 160 -17.02 -13.87 -1.78
N ASP A 161 -15.93 -13.55 -2.47
CA ASP A 161 -14.66 -13.21 -1.87
C ASP A 161 -14.67 -11.78 -1.35
N LYS A 162 -13.89 -11.53 -0.30
CA LYS A 162 -14.06 -10.34 0.52
C LYS A 162 -12.76 -9.57 0.71
N ILE A 163 -12.83 -8.27 0.47
CA ILE A 163 -11.80 -7.29 0.82
C ILE A 163 -12.36 -6.45 1.94
N GLN A 164 -11.67 -6.46 3.07
CA GLN A 164 -11.96 -5.57 4.19
C GLN A 164 -10.74 -4.71 4.43
N ILE A 165 -10.98 -3.43 4.68
CA ILE A 165 -9.95 -2.49 5.09
C ILE A 165 -10.43 -1.81 6.37
N THR A 166 -9.54 -1.71 7.35
CA THR A 166 -9.71 -0.90 8.54
C THR A 166 -8.47 -0.04 8.73
N VAL A 167 -8.64 1.27 8.79
CA VAL A 167 -7.54 2.22 9.07
C VAL A 167 -7.86 2.97 10.35
N VAL A 168 -6.98 2.87 11.34
CA VAL A 168 -7.07 3.61 12.61
C VAL A 168 -6.15 4.81 12.54
N THR A 169 -6.72 6.00 12.66
CA THR A 169 -5.97 7.25 12.58
C THR A 169 -5.10 7.48 13.82
N PRO A 170 -4.10 8.38 13.70
CA PRO A 170 -3.35 8.83 14.85
C PRO A 170 -4.22 9.59 15.86
N MET A 171 -3.69 9.74 17.06
CA MET A 171 -4.31 10.58 18.08
C MET A 171 -4.41 12.03 17.58
N ASP A 172 -5.54 12.69 17.86
CA ASP A 172 -5.82 14.09 17.53
C ASP A 172 -5.86 14.39 16.01
N ALA A 173 -5.84 13.37 15.15
CA ALA A 173 -6.05 13.52 13.71
C ALA A 173 -7.55 13.54 13.37
N THR A 174 -7.93 14.35 12.39
CA THR A 174 -9.29 14.40 11.82
C THR A 174 -9.28 13.83 10.40
N ILE A 175 -10.19 12.93 10.09
CA ILE A 175 -10.35 12.40 8.73
C ILE A 175 -10.94 13.47 7.80
N ASP A 176 -10.31 13.65 6.64
CA ASP A 176 -10.88 14.41 5.54
C ASP A 176 -11.84 13.51 4.76
N LYS A 177 -13.14 13.60 5.11
CA LYS A 177 -14.20 12.80 4.50
C LYS A 177 -14.45 13.13 3.02
N ASN A 178 -14.01 14.29 2.53
CA ASN A 178 -14.20 14.66 1.13
C ASN A 178 -13.15 14.02 0.21
N ASN A 179 -11.99 13.69 0.77
CA ASN A 179 -10.87 13.07 0.04
C ASN A 179 -10.57 11.64 0.50
N THR A 180 -11.43 11.07 1.35
CA THR A 180 -11.36 9.66 1.77
C THR A 180 -12.41 8.86 1.03
N ASN A 181 -11.99 7.96 0.15
CA ASN A 181 -12.88 7.16 -0.68
C ASN A 181 -12.27 5.79 -1.03
N GLY A 182 -13.11 4.87 -1.48
CA GLY A 182 -12.70 3.71 -2.26
C GLY A 182 -13.21 3.87 -3.69
N ILE A 183 -12.45 3.40 -4.67
CA ILE A 183 -12.83 3.42 -6.08
C ILE A 183 -12.64 1.99 -6.61
N ASP A 184 -13.69 1.40 -7.18
CA ASP A 184 -13.62 0.08 -7.81
C ASP A 184 -12.96 0.13 -9.21
N GLU A 185 -12.78 -1.04 -9.82
CA GLU A 185 -12.23 -1.19 -11.18
C GLU A 185 -13.02 -0.45 -12.27
N ASN A 186 -14.30 -0.17 -12.04
CA ASN A 186 -15.20 0.53 -12.97
C ASN A 186 -15.28 2.04 -12.69
N GLY A 187 -14.55 2.55 -11.68
CA GLY A 187 -14.57 3.94 -11.26
C GLY A 187 -15.71 4.32 -10.31
N ASN A 188 -16.49 3.36 -9.81
CA ASN A 188 -17.56 3.63 -8.86
C ASN A 188 -17.00 3.87 -7.45
N SER A 189 -17.62 4.81 -6.73
CA SER A 189 -17.23 5.11 -5.35
C SER A 189 -17.77 4.08 -4.36
N ILE A 190 -16.91 3.63 -3.46
CA ILE A 190 -17.22 2.75 -2.33
C ILE A 190 -17.38 3.63 -1.09
N THR A 191 -18.53 3.50 -0.41
CA THR A 191 -18.84 4.34 0.75
C THR A 191 -18.11 3.85 2.00
N PRO A 192 -17.30 4.69 2.66
CA PRO A 192 -16.66 4.35 3.92
C PRO A 192 -17.64 4.30 5.09
N GLN A 193 -17.33 3.46 6.08
CA GLN A 193 -17.89 3.53 7.42
C GLN A 193 -16.88 4.21 8.35
N TYR A 194 -17.38 5.05 9.26
CA TYR A 194 -16.55 5.79 10.20
C TYR A 194 -16.91 5.44 11.64
N ALA A 195 -15.89 5.30 12.48
CA ALA A 195 -16.02 5.21 13.92
C ALA A 195 -15.16 6.28 14.58
N ASN A 196 -15.63 6.84 15.71
CA ASN A 196 -14.89 7.79 16.52
C ASN A 196 -14.69 7.21 17.92
N PHE A 197 -13.49 7.38 18.46
CA PHE A 197 -13.10 6.89 19.77
C PHE A 197 -12.66 8.07 20.65
N PRO A 198 -13.60 8.71 21.40
CA PRO A 198 -13.33 9.95 22.11
C PRO A 198 -12.22 9.83 23.17
N ASN A 199 -12.18 8.74 23.92
CA ASN A 199 -11.21 8.55 25.01
C ASN A 199 -9.77 8.41 24.50
N SER A 200 -9.58 7.75 23.35
CA SER A 200 -8.26 7.64 22.71
C SER A 200 -8.00 8.79 21.73
N ARG A 201 -9.00 9.63 21.45
CA ARG A 201 -8.96 10.73 20.46
C ARG A 201 -8.49 10.24 19.08
N LYS A 202 -9.04 9.10 18.66
CA LYS A 202 -8.77 8.46 17.36
C LYS A 202 -10.05 8.30 16.57
N GLU A 203 -9.91 8.14 15.28
CA GLU A 203 -10.98 7.74 14.37
C GLU A 203 -10.58 6.43 13.67
N ALA A 204 -11.56 5.68 13.18
CA ALA A 204 -11.33 4.58 12.27
C ALA A 204 -12.20 4.71 11.03
N ILE A 205 -11.66 4.26 9.90
CA ILE A 205 -12.35 4.14 8.63
C ILE A 205 -12.37 2.67 8.27
N SER A 206 -13.51 2.18 7.78
CA SER A 206 -13.60 0.86 7.20
C SER A 206 -14.30 0.87 5.86
N PHE A 207 -13.88 -0.03 4.97
CA PHE A 207 -14.58 -0.36 3.75
C PHE A 207 -14.73 -1.89 3.64
N ASP A 208 -15.75 -2.30 2.91
CA ASP A 208 -16.05 -3.69 2.60
C ASP A 208 -16.37 -3.77 1.10
N TYR A 209 -15.66 -4.62 0.37
CA TYR A 209 -15.80 -4.77 -1.08
C TYR A 209 -15.37 -6.15 -1.58
N SER A 210 -15.48 -6.38 -2.89
CA SER A 210 -15.24 -7.70 -3.50
C SER A 210 -14.34 -7.70 -4.74
N THR A 211 -14.14 -6.59 -5.47
CA THR A 211 -13.27 -6.57 -6.69
C THR A 211 -12.32 -5.37 -6.80
N ASP A 212 -11.01 -5.66 -6.74
CA ASP A 212 -9.85 -4.81 -7.04
C ASP A 212 -9.93 -3.29 -6.69
N PRO A 213 -10.43 -2.89 -5.50
CA PRO A 213 -10.59 -1.47 -5.17
C PRO A 213 -9.25 -0.79 -4.88
N THR A 214 -9.17 0.49 -5.21
CA THR A 214 -8.18 1.42 -4.66
C THR A 214 -8.82 2.24 -3.56
N PHE A 215 -8.22 2.21 -2.37
CA PHE A 215 -8.63 3.03 -1.23
C PHE A 215 -7.67 4.19 -1.01
N THR A 216 -8.23 5.36 -0.78
CA THR A 216 -7.52 6.57 -0.38
C THR A 216 -8.10 7.04 0.95
N ILE A 217 -7.25 7.16 1.97
CA ILE A 217 -7.59 7.63 3.30
C ILE A 217 -6.76 8.87 3.58
N ARG A 218 -7.43 10.02 3.71
CA ARG A 218 -6.78 11.30 4.00
C ARG A 218 -7.13 11.78 5.40
N TYR A 219 -6.13 12.22 6.15
CA TYR A 219 -6.32 12.84 7.46
C TYR A 219 -5.40 14.04 7.63
N SER A 220 -5.73 14.87 8.61
CA SER A 220 -4.92 16.04 8.97
C SER A 220 -4.86 16.25 10.48
N TYR A 221 -3.80 16.90 10.92
CA TYR A 221 -3.70 17.46 12.27
C TYR A 221 -4.17 18.91 12.27
N GLN A 222 -4.88 19.31 13.33
CA GLN A 222 -5.25 20.71 13.57
C GLN A 222 -4.11 21.49 14.24
#